data_AF-A0A838DEN7-F1
#
_entry.id   AF-A0A838DEN7-F1
#
_cell.length_a   1.000
_cell.length_b   1.000
_cell.length_c   1.000
_cell.angle_alpha   90.00
_cell.angle_beta   90.00
_cell.angle_gamma   90.00
#
_symmetry.space_group_name_H-M   'P 1'
#
loop_
_entity.id
_entity.type
_entity.pdbx_description
1 polymer ?
#
loop_
_entity_poly.entity_id
_entity_poly.type
_entity_poly.pdbx_seq_one_letter_code
_entity_poly.pdbx_strand_id
1 'polypeptide(L)' 'MTAKTPSIKPNEFSKAVGRSLRRAGKQARKIARMHGTPVYIMKNGKVVAEKP' A
#
# COMPACT_ATOMS: atom_id res chain seq x y z
N MET A 1 -32.25 -5.01 4.99
CA MET A 1 -32.00 -4.88 3.54
C MET A 1 -30.70 -4.13 3.33
N THR A 2 -29.58 -4.81 3.06
CA THR A 2 -28.30 -4.15 2.81
C THR A 2 -28.18 -3.83 1.32
N ALA A 3 -28.14 -2.54 0.98
CA ALA A 3 -27.99 -2.08 -0.40
C ALA A 3 -26.60 -2.46 -0.93
N LYS A 4 -26.57 -3.17 -2.07
CA LYS A 4 -25.33 -3.53 -2.76
C LYS A 4 -24.78 -2.29 -3.44
N THR A 5 -23.67 -1.75 -2.94
CA THR A 5 -22.99 -0.58 -3.53
C THR A 5 -22.60 -0.90 -4.98
N PRO A 6 -22.90 -0.04 -5.96
CA PRO A 6 -22.56 -0.29 -7.35
C PRO A 6 -21.03 -0.39 -7.51
N SER A 7 -20.57 -1.46 -8.16
CA SER A 7 -19.16 -1.67 -8.47
C SER A 7 -18.72 -0.66 -9.53
N ILE A 8 -18.04 0.41 -9.09
CA ILE A 8 -17.47 1.41 -10.01
C ILE A 8 -16.18 0.83 -10.58
N LYS A 9 -16.19 0.55 -11.89
CA LYS A 9 -14.96 0.17 -12.60
C LYS A 9 -13.98 1.35 -12.57
N PRO A 10 -12.73 1.16 -12.12
CA PRO A 10 -11.76 2.23 -12.12
C PRO A 10 -11.42 2.64 -13.55
N ASN A 11 -11.45 3.94 -13.83
CA ASN A 11 -10.98 4.50 -15.10
C ASN A 11 -9.46 4.34 -15.27
N GLU A 12 -8.94 4.58 -16.47
CA GLU A 12 -7.52 4.40 -16.77
C GLU A 12 -6.60 5.28 -15.91
N PHE A 13 -7.05 6.49 -15.55
CA PHE A 13 -6.32 7.37 -14.65
C PHE A 13 -6.14 6.73 -13.27
N SER A 14 -7.22 6.28 -12.64
CA SER A 14 -7.16 5.60 -11.33
C SER A 14 -6.31 4.34 -11.37
N LYS A 15 -6.34 3.59 -12.48
CA LYS A 15 -5.44 2.44 -12.67
C LYS A 15 -3.97 2.86 -12.78
N ALA A 16 -3.67 3.94 -13.49
CA ALA A 16 -2.32 4.48 -13.60
C ALA A 16 -1.79 4.93 -12.23
N VAL A 17 -2.58 5.72 -11.49
CA VAL A 17 -2.25 6.17 -10.13
C VAL A 17 -1.99 4.97 -9.21
N GLY A 18 -2.88 3.98 -9.21
CA GLY A 18 -2.71 2.78 -8.39
C GLY A 18 -1.45 1.97 -8.73
N ARG A 19 -1.03 1.95 -10.00
CA ARG A 19 0.26 1.32 -10.40
C ARG A 19 1.45 2.12 -9.91
N SER A 20 1.42 3.44 -10.04
CA SER A 20 2.49 4.35 -9.61
C SER A 20 2.72 4.30 -8.10
N LEU A 21 1.65 4.36 -7.30
CA LEU A 21 1.74 4.27 -5.83
C LEU A 21 2.33 2.94 -5.37
N ARG A 22 1.94 1.83 -6.02
CA ARG A 22 2.51 0.51 -5.74
C ARG A 22 4.00 0.45 -6.03
N ARG A 23 4.46 1.06 -7.11
CA ARG A 23 5.89 1.15 -7.43
C ARG A 23 6.65 2.01 -6.42
N ALA A 24 6.10 3.16 -6.05
CA ALA A 24 6.69 4.05 -5.03
C ALA A 24 6.88 3.32 -3.69
N GLY A 25 5.85 2.61 -3.22
CA GLY A 25 5.94 1.84 -1.97
C GLY A 25 6.99 0.72 -2.02
N LYS A 26 7.18 0.05 -3.16
CA LYS A 26 8.26 -0.94 -3.33
C LYS A 26 9.64 -0.30 -3.23
N GLN A 27 9.84 0.84 -3.88
CA GLN A 27 11.11 1.55 -3.86
C GLN A 27 11.43 2.07 -2.45
N ALA A 28 10.46 2.66 -1.76
CA ALA A 28 10.63 3.12 -0.38
C ALA A 28 11.07 1.98 0.55
N ARG A 29 10.43 0.80 0.45
CA ARG A 29 10.85 -0.38 1.22
C ARG A 29 12.24 -0.86 0.85
N LYS A 30 12.63 -0.82 -0.43
CA LYS A 30 14.00 -1.16 -0.86
C LYS A 30 15.01 -0.24 -0.19
N ILE A 31 14.77 1.07 -0.19
CA ILE A 31 15.63 2.07 0.47
C ILE A 31 15.69 1.83 1.98
N ALA A 32 14.54 1.64 2.63
CA ALA A 32 14.48 1.35 4.05
C ALA A 32 15.35 0.13 4.42
N ARG A 33 15.30 -0.95 3.62
CA ARG A 33 16.15 -2.13 3.82
C ARG A 33 17.63 -1.86 3.69
N MET A 34 18.02 -1.09 2.67
CA MET A 34 19.43 -0.74 2.45
C MET A 34 20.02 0.04 3.64
N HIS A 35 19.22 0.87 4.30
CA HIS A 35 19.67 1.71 5.42
C HIS A 35 19.30 1.15 6.80
N GLY A 36 18.82 -0.10 6.89
CA GLY A 36 18.40 -0.68 8.17
C GLY A 36 17.20 0.02 8.82
N THR A 37 16.45 0.83 8.07
CA THR A 37 15.29 1.57 8.57
C THR A 37 14.09 0.64 8.70
N PRO A 38 13.43 0.55 9.88
CA PRO A 38 12.27 -0.31 10.07
C PRO A 38 11.05 0.20 9.28
N VAL A 39 10.22 -0.73 8.80
CA VAL A 39 8.97 -0.42 8.10
C VAL A 39 7.80 -0.65 9.04
N TYR A 40 7.02 0.38 9.31
CA TYR A 40 5.84 0.27 10.16
C TYR A 40 4.63 -0.20 9.35
N ILE A 41 4.02 -1.30 9.78
CA ILE A 41 2.83 -1.87 9.16
C ILE A 41 1.74 -2.10 10.20
N MET A 42 0.48 -1.99 9.79
CA MET A 42 -0.65 -2.42 10.62
C MET A 42 -0.80 -3.93 10.49
N LYS A 43 -0.57 -4.68 11.58
CA LYS A 43 -0.71 -6.14 11.64
C LYS A 43 -1.60 -6.49 12.84
N ASN A 44 -2.69 -7.22 12.59
CA ASN A 44 -3.65 -7.62 13.62
C ASN A 44 -4.19 -6.43 14.46
N GLY A 45 -4.45 -5.29 13.81
CA GLY A 45 -4.95 -4.08 14.47
C GLY A 45 -3.93 -3.31 15.33
N LYS A 46 -2.65 -3.69 15.27
CA LYS A 46 -1.55 -2.98 15.95
C LYS A 46 -0.52 -2.52 14.94
N VAL A 47 0.11 -1.37 15.20
CA VAL A 47 1.27 -0.92 14.44
C VAL A 47 2.48 -1.71 14.90
N VAL A 48 3.15 -2.38 13.96
CA VAL A 48 4.33 -3.21 14.21
C VAL A 48 5.48 -2.71 13.33
N ALA A 49 6.67 -2.60 13.91
CA ALA A 49 7.90 -2.35 13.17
C ALA A 49 8.39 -3.69 12.59
N GLU A 50 8.35 -3.83 11.28
CA GLU A 50 8.98 -4.93 10.57
C GLU A 50 10.46 -4.60 10.37
N LYS A 51 11.33 -5.50 10.85
CA LYS A 51 12.77 -5.39 10.57
C LYS A 51 13.00 -5.60 9.07
N PRO A 52 13.94 -4.84 8.47
CA PRO A 52 14.15 -4.82 7.03
C PRO A 52 14.49 -6.19 6.42
#